data_AF-A0A921RNC4-F1
#
_entry.id   AF-A0A921RNC4-F1
#
_cell.length_a   1.000
_cell.length_b   1.000
_cell.length_c   1.000
_cell.angle_alpha   90.00
_cell.angle_beta   90.00
_cell.angle_gamma   90.00
#
_symmetry.space_group_name_H-M   'P 1'
#
loop_
_entity.id
_entity.type
_entity.pdbx_description
1 polymer ?
#
loop_
_entity_poly.entity_id
_entity_poly.type
_entity_poly.pdbx_seq_one_letter_code
_entity_poly.pdbx_strand_id
1 'polypeptide(L)'
;MLSSGFERISAKASPSSAPAAPLPTSQKYSSGLPALAYGVLKRANDIVDDLLAQIDAANRDRDRAREQMEHRNYQIAIEVSELEASLASRSAEGESLSKSLSQREAEISELRDKITALEGKLDAQRPVLAEQIGCTSKLYHEMREVVKLVDAEAASALSDSVFVWKETDVEESLKVSLEGTKLAYELAAMALEKVGACIDDKESKMRRLEDRVGELIKEKEHIGVLLRSALQATTSEVLKVAEDGLREAGIEIGLDERKEHRPGSLQKDEVYTLAGALENTMKESQVKIVELQHLVEALRAESGLLRTRLEGQEKEIGQLRKQIKHLEEKERVANESVEGLMMDVTAAEEEIKRWKMAAEEEAEAGRSIEEEFQTQISSLHKELGEAKQAMVELENKLKFKEETAAAAMAARDAAEKSLKLADMRSSRLRERLEELNRQLEESDNSIDSVNRNGHRYMCWPWQWLGLNYVRLPPVETDQTSNEMELSEPLII
;
A
#
# COMPACT_ATOMS: atom_id res chain seq x y z
N MET A 1 -30.06 16.30 21.95
CA MET A 1 -31.45 16.19 22.45
C MET A 1 -31.52 15.69 23.90
N LEU A 2 -30.91 16.42 24.85
CA LEU A 2 -30.82 16.04 26.27
C LEU A 2 -31.18 17.21 27.20
N SER A 3 -32.23 17.96 26.87
CA SER A 3 -32.69 19.11 27.66
C SER A 3 -34.21 19.12 27.95
N SER A 4 -34.98 18.13 27.49
CA SER A 4 -36.44 18.13 27.64
C SER A 4 -36.96 17.53 28.98
N GLY A 5 -36.08 17.05 29.87
CA GLY A 5 -36.50 16.29 31.05
C GLY A 5 -36.74 17.09 32.32
N PHE A 6 -36.11 18.26 32.47
CA PHE A 6 -36.04 18.93 33.78
C PHE A 6 -37.15 19.97 34.03
N GLU A 7 -37.83 20.45 32.98
CA GLU A 7 -38.87 21.47 33.13
C GLU A 7 -40.23 20.91 33.60
N ARG A 8 -40.46 19.60 33.51
CA ARG A 8 -41.74 19.00 33.93
C ARG A 8 -41.84 18.67 35.42
N ILE A 9 -40.73 18.71 36.16
CA ILE A 9 -40.73 18.39 37.60
C ILE A 9 -40.92 19.66 38.45
N SER A 10 -40.59 20.85 37.93
CA SER A 10 -40.76 22.12 38.63
C SER A 10 -42.22 22.61 38.68
N ALA A 11 -43.06 22.19 37.73
CA ALA A 11 -44.48 22.60 37.66
C ALA A 11 -45.42 21.86 38.63
N LYS A 12 -44.95 20.85 39.37
CA LYS A 12 -45.74 20.13 40.40
C LYS A 12 -45.48 20.60 41.84
N ALA A 13 -44.55 21.54 42.02
CA ALA A 13 -44.25 22.17 43.31
C ALA A 13 -44.57 23.67 43.26
N SER A 14 -45.83 24.01 42.98
CA SER A 14 -46.38 25.32 43.31
C SER A 14 -47.83 25.10 43.74
N PRO A 15 -48.23 25.56 44.94
CA PRO A 15 -49.62 25.51 45.34
C PRO A 15 -50.37 26.48 44.42
N SER A 16 -51.13 25.92 43.48
CA SER A 16 -52.02 26.70 42.63
C SER A 16 -52.95 27.52 43.52
N SER A 17 -52.82 28.83 43.40
CA SER A 17 -53.63 29.87 43.99
C SER A 17 -55.06 29.81 43.41
N ALA A 18 -55.92 29.00 44.05
CA ALA A 18 -57.35 29.21 43.95
C ALA A 18 -57.73 30.49 44.71
N PRO A 19 -58.66 31.32 44.22
CA PRO A 19 -59.10 32.51 44.94
C PRO A 19 -59.68 32.07 46.28
N ALA A 20 -59.18 32.67 47.36
CA ALA A 20 -59.73 32.50 48.71
C ALA A 20 -61.22 32.87 48.66
N ALA A 21 -62.09 31.86 48.59
CA ALA A 21 -63.52 32.07 48.74
C ALA A 21 -63.75 32.72 50.11
N PRO A 22 -64.58 33.78 50.21
CA PRO A 22 -64.82 34.44 51.49
C PRO A 22 -65.41 33.41 52.46
N LEU A 23 -64.81 33.29 53.65
CA LEU A 23 -65.39 32.54 54.75
C LEU A 23 -66.84 33.02 54.94
N PRO A 24 -67.84 32.12 54.97
CA PRO A 24 -69.22 32.53 55.19
C PRO A 24 -69.36 32.99 56.64
N THR A 25 -69.33 34.30 56.86
CA THR A 25 -69.71 34.93 58.13
C THR A 25 -71.22 34.88 58.26
N SER A 26 -71.73 33.73 58.70
CA SER A 26 -73.15 33.59 59.07
C SER A 26 -73.39 34.11 60.49
N GLN A 27 -73.56 35.42 60.62
CA GLN A 27 -74.39 35.98 61.69
C GLN A 27 -75.85 35.61 61.38
N LYS A 28 -76.35 34.47 61.90
CA LYS A 28 -77.80 34.19 62.14
C LYS A 28 -78.15 32.73 62.47
N TYR A 29 -77.29 31.90 63.05
CA TYR A 29 -77.77 30.68 63.73
C TYR A 29 -76.92 30.39 64.97
N SER A 30 -77.56 30.47 66.13
CA SER A 30 -77.03 29.90 67.37
C SER A 30 -77.00 28.37 67.22
N SER A 31 -75.80 27.89 66.90
CA SER A 31 -75.20 26.59 67.19
C SER A 31 -76.00 25.61 68.06
N GLY A 32 -76.43 24.51 67.46
CA GLY A 32 -76.33 23.20 68.11
C GLY A 32 -75.07 22.50 67.61
N LEU A 33 -74.25 21.96 68.52
CA LEU A 33 -73.08 21.12 68.19
C LEU A 33 -73.31 20.10 67.05
N PRO A 34 -74.49 19.45 66.90
CA PRO A 34 -74.68 18.40 65.90
C PRO A 34 -74.55 18.83 64.42
N ALA A 35 -75.03 20.02 64.04
CA ALA A 35 -74.96 20.47 62.65
C ALA A 35 -73.54 20.87 62.23
N LEU A 36 -72.78 21.47 63.16
CA LEU A 36 -71.36 21.75 62.99
C LEU A 36 -70.55 20.45 62.88
N ALA A 37 -70.84 19.47 63.74
CA ALA A 37 -70.21 18.15 63.69
C ALA A 37 -70.46 17.45 62.35
N TYR A 38 -71.70 17.47 61.83
CA TYR A 38 -72.02 16.89 60.52
C TYR A 38 -71.29 17.58 59.36
N GLY A 39 -71.26 18.92 59.34
CA GLY A 39 -70.54 19.67 58.29
C GLY A 39 -69.02 19.44 58.31
N VAL A 40 -68.43 19.28 59.49
CA VAL A 40 -67.02 18.90 59.65
C VAL A 40 -66.79 17.46 59.17
N LEU A 41 -67.65 16.52 59.55
CA LEU A 41 -67.55 15.11 59.15
C LEU A 41 -67.68 14.96 57.62
N LYS A 42 -68.63 15.67 57.01
CA LYS A 42 -68.83 15.65 55.56
C LYS A 42 -67.61 16.18 54.81
N ARG A 43 -67.08 17.35 55.21
CA ARG A 43 -65.85 17.88 54.60
C ARG A 43 -64.65 16.95 54.80
N ALA A 44 -64.54 16.33 55.98
CA ALA A 44 -63.48 15.35 56.22
C ALA A 44 -63.60 14.14 55.28
N ASN A 45 -64.82 13.63 55.05
CA ASN A 45 -65.06 12.56 54.08
C ASN A 45 -64.79 13.01 52.65
N ASP A 46 -65.27 14.18 52.24
CA ASP A 46 -65.02 14.73 50.89
C ASP A 46 -63.50 14.90 50.64
N ILE A 47 -62.73 15.36 51.66
CA ILE A 47 -61.27 15.43 51.60
C ILE A 47 -60.63 14.05 51.50
N VAL A 48 -61.11 13.06 52.26
CA VAL A 48 -60.61 11.68 52.19
C VAL A 48 -60.87 11.09 50.81
N ASP A 49 -62.06 11.30 50.24
CA ASP A 49 -62.42 10.83 48.90
C ASP A 49 -61.55 11.51 47.82
N ASP A 50 -61.31 12.81 47.93
CA ASP A 50 -60.41 13.54 47.03
C ASP A 50 -58.96 13.04 47.15
N LEU A 51 -58.47 12.76 48.36
CA LEU A 51 -57.14 12.19 48.59
C LEU A 51 -57.03 10.77 48.03
N LEU A 52 -58.06 9.93 48.20
CA LEU A 52 -58.11 8.59 47.62
C LEU A 52 -58.10 8.67 46.08
N ALA A 53 -58.88 9.57 45.49
CA ALA A 53 -58.89 9.78 44.05
C ALA A 53 -57.52 10.26 43.52
N GLN A 54 -56.82 11.12 44.25
CA GLN A 54 -55.45 11.55 43.92
C GLN A 54 -54.44 10.41 44.02
N ILE A 55 -54.54 9.57 45.08
CA ILE A 55 -53.68 8.38 45.25
C ILE A 55 -53.92 7.40 44.10
N ASP A 56 -55.16 7.14 43.73
CA ASP A 56 -55.49 6.25 42.61
C ASP A 56 -54.99 6.79 41.27
N ALA A 57 -55.11 8.10 41.03
CA ALA A 57 -54.55 8.73 39.83
C ALA A 57 -53.02 8.61 39.79
N ALA A 58 -52.35 8.88 40.91
CA ALA A 58 -50.89 8.74 41.03
C ALA A 58 -50.42 7.29 40.84
N ASN A 59 -51.16 6.31 41.36
CA ASN A 59 -50.87 4.90 41.16
C ASN A 59 -50.99 4.50 39.68
N ARG A 60 -52.06 4.92 38.99
CA ARG A 60 -52.22 4.67 37.55
C ARG A 60 -51.09 5.29 36.72
N ASP A 61 -50.68 6.51 37.03
CA ASP A 61 -49.57 7.17 36.33
C ASP A 61 -48.24 6.44 36.55
N ARG A 62 -47.99 6.00 37.79
CA ARG A 62 -46.80 5.21 38.12
C ARG A 62 -46.80 3.86 37.41
N ASP A 63 -47.93 3.17 37.36
CA ASP A 63 -48.03 1.86 36.71
C ASP A 63 -47.86 1.98 35.18
N ARG A 64 -48.42 3.02 34.55
CA ARG A 64 -48.14 3.34 33.14
C ARG A 64 -46.66 3.64 32.89
N ALA A 65 -46.00 4.37 33.77
CA ALA A 65 -44.57 4.65 33.65
C ALA A 65 -43.73 3.36 33.78
N ARG A 66 -44.15 2.42 34.63
CA ARG A 66 -43.51 1.10 34.75
C ARG A 66 -43.69 0.27 33.48
N GLU A 67 -44.89 0.20 32.93
CA GLU A 67 -45.16 -0.54 31.67
C GLU A 67 -44.35 0.03 30.50
N GLN A 68 -44.26 1.36 30.38
CA GLN A 68 -43.43 2.02 29.36
C GLN A 68 -41.95 1.68 29.53
N MET A 69 -41.45 1.71 30.78
CA MET A 69 -40.08 1.35 31.08
C MET A 69 -39.79 -0.13 30.80
N GLU A 70 -40.71 -1.04 31.15
CA GLU A 70 -40.61 -2.46 30.84
C GLU A 70 -40.58 -2.71 29.33
N HIS A 71 -41.47 -2.06 28.57
CA HIS A 71 -41.46 -2.16 27.11
C HIS A 71 -40.13 -1.68 26.51
N ARG A 72 -39.60 -0.55 26.99
CA ARG A 72 -38.30 -0.03 26.54
C ARG A 72 -37.16 -0.97 26.94
N ASN A 73 -37.19 -1.56 28.13
CA ASN A 73 -36.21 -2.55 28.57
C ASN A 73 -36.21 -3.80 27.68
N TYR A 74 -37.39 -4.31 27.30
CA TYR A 74 -37.48 -5.44 26.35
C TYR A 74 -36.92 -5.06 24.98
N GLN A 75 -37.23 -3.87 24.49
CA GLN A 75 -36.70 -3.38 23.22
C GLN A 75 -35.17 -3.27 23.26
N ILE A 76 -34.60 -2.70 24.33
CA ILE A 76 -33.15 -2.62 24.52
C ILE A 76 -32.53 -4.03 24.55
N ALA A 77 -33.15 -5.00 25.22
CA ALA A 77 -32.63 -6.36 25.27
C ALA A 77 -32.56 -7.03 23.89
N ILE A 78 -33.56 -6.77 23.02
CA ILE A 78 -33.55 -7.24 21.63
C ILE A 78 -32.43 -6.55 20.84
N GLU A 79 -32.36 -5.23 20.90
CA GLU A 79 -31.32 -4.43 20.22
C GLU A 79 -29.91 -4.90 20.64
N VAL A 80 -29.68 -5.12 21.94
CA VAL A 80 -28.40 -5.64 22.46
C VAL A 80 -28.10 -7.05 21.93
N SER A 81 -29.10 -7.94 21.91
CA SER A 81 -28.91 -9.31 21.40
C SER A 81 -28.54 -9.33 19.91
N GLU A 82 -29.17 -8.47 19.11
CA GLU A 82 -28.87 -8.31 17.68
C GLU A 82 -27.45 -7.74 17.48
N LEU A 83 -27.06 -6.74 18.27
CA LEU A 83 -25.71 -6.20 18.24
C LEU A 83 -24.66 -7.24 18.64
N GLU A 84 -24.90 -8.01 19.69
CA GLU A 84 -24.01 -9.10 20.13
C GLU A 84 -23.86 -10.17 19.04
N ALA A 85 -24.94 -10.55 18.37
CA ALA A 85 -24.90 -11.51 17.27
C ALA A 85 -24.11 -10.96 16.07
N SER A 86 -24.33 -9.70 15.70
CA SER A 86 -23.59 -9.05 14.60
C SER A 86 -22.10 -8.90 14.92
N LEU A 87 -21.76 -8.60 16.18
CA LEU A 87 -20.39 -8.50 16.66
C LEU A 87 -19.69 -9.87 16.63
N ALA A 88 -20.38 -10.94 17.04
CA ALA A 88 -19.85 -12.29 16.98
C ALA A 88 -19.58 -12.74 15.54
N SER A 89 -20.48 -12.42 14.59
CA SER A 89 -20.27 -12.70 13.16
C SER A 89 -19.04 -11.97 12.62
N ARG A 90 -18.95 -10.66 12.85
CA ARG A 90 -17.80 -9.85 12.41
C ARG A 90 -16.49 -10.30 13.06
N SER A 91 -16.52 -10.74 14.32
CA SER A 91 -15.34 -11.30 14.99
C SER A 91 -14.86 -12.58 14.31
N ALA A 92 -15.77 -13.50 13.97
CA ALA A 92 -15.44 -14.74 13.28
C ALA A 92 -14.88 -14.49 11.87
N GLU A 93 -15.43 -13.52 11.14
CA GLU A 93 -14.89 -13.06 9.85
C GLU A 93 -13.50 -12.42 10.02
N GLY A 94 -13.29 -11.62 11.05
CA GLY A 94 -11.98 -11.04 11.36
C GLY A 94 -10.92 -12.12 11.62
N GLU A 95 -11.27 -13.17 12.36
CA GLU A 95 -10.37 -14.31 12.60
C GLU A 95 -10.08 -15.12 11.32
N SER A 96 -11.06 -15.32 10.45
CA SER A 96 -10.87 -16.06 9.19
C SER A 96 -9.98 -15.28 8.23
N LEU A 97 -10.20 -13.96 8.10
CA LEU A 97 -9.36 -13.06 7.33
C LEU A 97 -7.93 -12.99 7.90
N SER A 98 -7.78 -12.91 9.22
CA SER A 98 -6.46 -12.94 9.87
C SER A 98 -5.69 -14.24 9.59
N LYS A 99 -6.37 -15.39 9.61
CA LYS A 99 -5.77 -16.68 9.21
C LYS A 99 -5.37 -16.69 7.73
N SER A 100 -6.24 -16.19 6.85
CA SER A 100 -5.91 -16.08 5.42
C SER A 100 -4.72 -15.15 5.15
N LEU A 101 -4.64 -14.02 5.85
CA LEU A 101 -3.52 -13.08 5.73
C LEU A 101 -2.20 -13.71 6.18
N SER A 102 -2.19 -14.39 7.32
CA SER A 102 -0.97 -15.06 7.79
C SER A 102 -0.53 -16.19 6.85
N GLN A 103 -1.45 -16.92 6.23
CA GLN A 103 -1.12 -17.88 5.17
C GLN A 103 -0.49 -17.18 3.95
N ARG A 104 -1.08 -16.08 3.47
CA ARG A 104 -0.54 -15.31 2.34
C ARG A 104 0.83 -14.71 2.66
N GLU A 105 1.05 -14.22 3.87
CA GLU A 105 2.36 -13.72 4.32
C GLU A 105 3.43 -14.82 4.32
N ALA A 106 3.06 -16.06 4.70
CA ALA A 106 3.95 -17.20 4.61
C ALA A 106 4.29 -17.56 3.15
N GLU A 107 3.30 -17.61 2.26
CA GLU A 107 3.50 -17.83 0.82
C GLU A 107 4.40 -16.76 0.18
N ILE A 108 4.16 -15.49 0.52
CA ILE A 108 5.00 -14.36 0.06
C ILE A 108 6.43 -14.51 0.56
N SER A 109 6.63 -14.93 1.80
CA SER A 109 7.96 -15.14 2.37
C SER A 109 8.69 -16.26 1.64
N GLU A 110 8.03 -17.39 1.36
CA GLU A 110 8.60 -18.49 0.58
C GLU A 110 8.96 -18.07 -0.86
N LEU A 111 8.11 -17.27 -1.51
CA LEU A 111 8.41 -16.73 -2.84
C LEU A 111 9.59 -15.77 -2.83
N ARG A 112 9.71 -14.91 -1.81
CA ARG A 112 10.87 -14.03 -1.62
C ARG A 112 12.17 -14.83 -1.43
N ASP A 113 12.12 -15.91 -0.65
CA ASP A 113 13.27 -16.80 -0.47
C ASP A 113 13.67 -17.50 -1.78
N LYS A 114 12.69 -17.89 -2.60
CA LYS A 114 12.96 -18.45 -3.95
C LYS A 114 13.58 -17.43 -4.89
N ILE A 115 13.08 -16.19 -4.89
CA ILE A 115 13.62 -15.11 -5.72
C ILE A 115 15.07 -14.82 -5.33
N THR A 116 15.35 -14.62 -4.05
CA THR A 116 16.73 -14.38 -3.57
C THR A 116 17.68 -15.54 -3.88
N ALA A 117 17.20 -16.79 -3.79
CA ALA A 117 17.98 -17.95 -4.20
C ALA A 117 18.27 -18.00 -5.71
N LEU A 118 17.32 -17.58 -6.56
CA LEU A 118 17.51 -17.50 -8.01
C LEU A 118 18.43 -16.33 -8.40
N GLU A 119 18.29 -15.18 -7.77
CA GLU A 119 19.19 -14.03 -7.91
C GLU A 119 20.63 -14.42 -7.54
N GLY A 120 20.83 -15.11 -6.41
CA GLY A 120 22.14 -15.61 -6.01
C GLY A 120 22.75 -16.60 -7.01
N LYS A 121 21.94 -17.44 -7.68
CA LYS A 121 22.41 -18.32 -8.76
C LYS A 121 22.79 -17.55 -10.02
N LEU A 122 22.02 -16.51 -10.37
CA LEU A 122 22.33 -15.64 -11.50
C LEU A 122 23.64 -14.87 -11.25
N ASP A 123 23.82 -14.35 -10.04
CA ASP A 123 25.04 -13.67 -9.62
C ASP A 123 26.27 -14.59 -9.67
N ALA A 124 26.11 -15.85 -9.29
CA ALA A 124 27.18 -16.84 -9.40
C ALA A 124 27.53 -17.20 -10.86
N GLN A 125 26.59 -17.07 -11.81
CA GLN A 125 26.83 -17.33 -13.24
C GLN A 125 27.51 -16.18 -13.98
N ARG A 126 27.31 -14.93 -13.55
CA ARG A 126 27.94 -13.73 -14.13
C ARG A 126 29.47 -13.83 -14.29
N PRO A 127 30.25 -14.19 -13.25
CA PRO A 127 31.71 -14.30 -13.40
C PRO A 127 32.12 -15.42 -14.35
N VAL A 128 31.39 -16.54 -14.37
CA VAL A 128 31.68 -17.67 -15.28
C VAL A 128 31.50 -17.25 -16.74
N LEU A 129 30.45 -16.47 -17.05
CA LEU A 129 30.23 -15.94 -18.39
C LEU A 129 31.29 -14.91 -18.79
N ALA A 130 31.68 -14.04 -17.86
CA ALA A 130 32.76 -13.07 -18.09
C ALA A 130 34.09 -13.78 -18.40
N GLU A 131 34.43 -14.84 -17.64
CA GLU A 131 35.60 -15.68 -17.90
C GLU A 131 35.52 -16.37 -19.26
N GLN A 132 34.37 -16.96 -19.61
CA GLN A 132 34.17 -17.62 -20.90
C GLN A 132 34.34 -16.64 -22.08
N ILE A 133 33.73 -15.46 -22.02
CA ILE A 133 33.89 -14.42 -23.04
C ILE A 133 35.36 -14.00 -23.13
N GLY A 134 36.04 -13.83 -21.99
CA GLY A 134 37.48 -13.55 -21.95
C GLY A 134 38.33 -14.63 -22.62
N CYS A 135 38.06 -15.92 -22.35
CA CYS A 135 38.74 -17.05 -22.99
C CYS A 135 38.50 -17.10 -24.49
N THR A 136 37.25 -16.93 -24.94
CA THR A 136 36.90 -16.94 -26.37
C THR A 136 37.57 -15.80 -27.13
N SER A 137 37.64 -14.61 -26.53
CA SER A 137 38.36 -13.46 -27.12
C SER A 137 39.85 -13.74 -27.27
N LYS A 138 40.50 -14.36 -26.26
CA LYS A 138 41.91 -14.76 -26.35
C LYS A 138 42.15 -15.78 -27.46
N LEU A 139 41.31 -16.82 -27.52
CA LEU A 139 41.40 -17.85 -28.54
C LEU A 139 41.22 -17.28 -29.95
N TYR A 140 40.25 -16.38 -30.13
CA TYR A 140 40.04 -15.69 -31.40
C TYR A 140 41.28 -14.87 -31.81
N HIS A 141 41.88 -14.13 -30.88
CA HIS A 141 43.09 -13.35 -31.16
C HIS A 141 44.29 -14.24 -31.52
N GLU A 142 44.52 -15.32 -30.77
CA GLU A 142 45.60 -16.28 -31.05
C GLU A 142 45.43 -16.95 -32.42
N MET A 143 44.22 -17.42 -32.76
CA MET A 143 43.96 -18.03 -34.07
C MET A 143 44.12 -17.03 -35.21
N ARG A 144 43.74 -15.76 -35.00
CA ARG A 144 43.95 -14.70 -35.99
C ARG A 144 45.43 -14.47 -36.27
N GLU A 145 46.27 -14.45 -35.24
CA GLU A 145 47.72 -14.30 -35.41
C GLU A 145 48.32 -15.53 -36.14
N VAL A 146 47.83 -16.74 -35.89
CA VAL A 146 48.22 -17.94 -36.66
C VAL A 146 47.88 -17.79 -38.15
N VAL A 147 46.65 -17.35 -38.47
CA VAL A 147 46.26 -17.09 -39.86
C VAL A 147 47.17 -16.04 -40.50
N LYS A 148 47.47 -14.95 -39.78
CA LYS A 148 48.32 -13.85 -40.26
C LYS A 148 49.75 -14.28 -40.59
N LEU A 149 50.32 -15.23 -39.84
CA LEU A 149 51.65 -15.78 -40.11
C LEU A 149 51.71 -16.59 -41.42
N VAL A 150 50.57 -17.15 -41.85
CA VAL A 150 50.48 -18.00 -43.04
C VAL A 150 49.95 -17.23 -44.26
N ASP A 151 48.95 -16.37 -44.04
CA ASP A 151 48.21 -15.63 -45.06
C ASP A 151 47.77 -14.26 -44.49
N ALA A 152 48.63 -13.26 -44.70
CA ALA A 152 48.41 -11.90 -44.18
C ALA A 152 47.19 -11.20 -44.78
N GLU A 153 46.83 -11.52 -46.03
CA GLU A 153 45.65 -10.97 -46.71
C GLU A 153 44.36 -11.55 -46.12
N ALA A 154 44.31 -12.86 -45.89
CA ALA A 154 43.17 -13.50 -45.22
C ALA A 154 42.97 -12.99 -43.79
N ALA A 155 44.06 -12.73 -43.05
CA ALA A 155 43.96 -12.17 -41.71
C ALA A 155 43.36 -10.75 -41.66
N SER A 156 43.64 -9.93 -42.68
CA SER A 156 43.14 -8.55 -42.77
C SER A 156 41.63 -8.44 -43.06
N ALA A 157 41.01 -9.50 -43.60
CA ALA A 157 39.58 -9.56 -43.90
C ALA A 157 38.71 -9.93 -42.69
N LEU A 158 39.33 -10.33 -41.57
CA LEU A 158 38.63 -10.73 -40.36
C LEU A 158 38.18 -9.49 -39.56
N SER A 159 37.17 -9.65 -38.70
CA SER A 159 36.72 -8.58 -37.78
C SER A 159 37.66 -8.44 -36.59
N ASP A 160 37.99 -7.20 -36.20
CA ASP A 160 38.95 -6.87 -35.12
C ASP A 160 38.32 -6.88 -33.71
N SER A 161 37.00 -6.89 -33.59
CA SER A 161 36.34 -6.67 -32.30
C SER A 161 34.89 -7.14 -32.31
N VAL A 162 34.59 -8.21 -31.55
CA VAL A 162 33.21 -8.67 -31.30
C VAL A 162 32.96 -9.05 -29.82
N PHE A 163 34.00 -9.11 -29.00
CA PHE A 163 33.93 -9.73 -27.67
C PHE A 163 34.03 -8.69 -26.55
N VAL A 164 32.96 -7.96 -26.27
CA VAL A 164 32.88 -7.06 -25.11
C VAL A 164 31.79 -7.56 -24.18
N TRP A 165 32.18 -7.97 -22.98
CA TRP A 165 31.22 -8.28 -21.93
C TRP A 165 30.50 -6.99 -21.49
N LYS A 166 29.17 -7.03 -21.45
CA LYS A 166 28.35 -5.98 -20.86
C LYS A 166 27.71 -6.54 -19.58
N GLU A 167 28.13 -5.97 -18.45
CA GLU A 167 27.75 -6.38 -17.09
C GLU A 167 26.23 -6.39 -16.82
N THR A 168 25.45 -5.67 -17.62
CA THR A 168 24.05 -5.35 -17.33
C THR A 168 23.05 -6.39 -17.83
N ASP A 169 23.41 -7.26 -18.78
CA ASP A 169 22.48 -8.24 -19.34
C ASP A 169 23.14 -9.61 -19.54
N VAL A 170 22.67 -10.60 -18.77
CA VAL A 170 23.14 -11.99 -18.82
C VAL A 170 22.69 -12.69 -20.11
N GLU A 171 21.52 -12.33 -20.66
CA GLU A 171 21.00 -12.88 -21.91
C GLU A 171 21.81 -12.36 -23.11
N GLU A 172 22.05 -11.04 -23.17
CA GLU A 172 22.96 -10.45 -24.16
C GLU A 172 24.37 -11.04 -24.03
N SER A 173 24.87 -11.24 -22.79
CA SER A 173 26.18 -11.86 -22.55
C SER A 173 26.25 -13.32 -23.03
N LEU A 174 25.20 -14.12 -22.82
CA LEU A 174 25.12 -15.49 -23.34
C LEU A 174 25.14 -15.51 -24.87
N LYS A 175 24.42 -14.58 -25.51
CA LYS A 175 24.41 -14.44 -26.96
C LYS A 175 25.78 -14.05 -27.52
N VAL A 176 26.43 -13.05 -26.91
CA VAL A 176 27.79 -12.63 -27.27
C VAL A 176 28.79 -13.77 -27.08
N SER A 177 28.65 -14.55 -25.99
CA SER A 177 29.49 -15.73 -25.76
C SER A 177 29.29 -16.78 -26.84
N LEU A 178 28.04 -17.10 -27.22
CA LEU A 178 27.73 -18.07 -28.25
C LEU A 178 28.25 -17.64 -29.63
N GLU A 179 27.92 -16.42 -30.06
CA GLU A 179 28.41 -15.86 -31.33
C GLU A 179 29.94 -15.83 -31.35
N GLY A 180 30.53 -15.45 -30.23
CA GLY A 180 31.96 -15.44 -30.04
C GLY A 180 32.62 -16.81 -30.17
N THR A 181 32.09 -17.84 -29.50
CA THR A 181 32.58 -19.22 -29.63
C THR A 181 32.49 -19.73 -31.07
N LYS A 182 31.40 -19.39 -31.77
CA LYS A 182 31.19 -19.78 -33.17
C LYS A 182 32.24 -19.14 -34.09
N LEU A 183 32.45 -17.82 -33.96
CA LEU A 183 33.48 -17.12 -34.74
C LEU A 183 34.88 -17.65 -34.45
N ALA A 184 35.19 -17.95 -33.19
CA ALA A 184 36.47 -18.52 -32.80
C ALA A 184 36.68 -19.93 -33.39
N TYR A 185 35.63 -20.74 -33.46
CA TYR A 185 35.64 -22.05 -34.11
C TYR A 185 35.83 -21.95 -35.63
N GLU A 186 35.08 -21.07 -36.31
CA GLU A 186 35.21 -20.83 -37.74
C GLU A 186 36.63 -20.35 -38.11
N LEU A 187 37.20 -19.46 -37.29
CA LEU A 187 38.56 -19.00 -37.46
C LEU A 187 39.60 -20.09 -37.24
N ALA A 188 39.40 -20.96 -36.23
CA ALA A 188 40.27 -22.11 -36.01
C ALA A 188 40.24 -23.11 -37.18
N ALA A 189 39.06 -23.35 -37.77
CA ALA A 189 38.92 -24.19 -38.96
C ALA A 189 39.65 -23.58 -40.17
N MET A 190 39.52 -22.27 -40.38
CA MET A 190 40.26 -21.56 -41.44
C MET A 190 41.77 -21.61 -41.19
N ALA A 191 42.22 -21.41 -39.95
CA ALA A 191 43.63 -21.51 -39.58
C ALA A 191 44.19 -22.91 -39.90
N LEU A 192 43.44 -23.96 -39.57
CA LEU A 192 43.83 -25.34 -39.89
C LEU A 192 43.98 -25.56 -41.41
N GLU A 193 43.02 -25.10 -42.21
CA GLU A 193 43.07 -25.20 -43.67
C GLU A 193 44.28 -24.45 -44.25
N LYS A 194 44.51 -23.21 -43.82
CA LYS A 194 45.60 -22.37 -44.31
C LYS A 194 46.97 -22.92 -43.92
N VAL A 195 47.14 -23.34 -42.66
CA VAL A 195 48.37 -23.98 -42.19
C VAL A 195 48.62 -25.27 -42.97
N GLY A 196 47.60 -26.10 -43.19
CA GLY A 196 47.70 -27.31 -44.00
C GLY A 196 48.18 -27.03 -45.43
N ALA A 197 47.55 -26.07 -46.12
CA ALA A 197 47.95 -25.66 -47.47
C ALA A 197 49.39 -25.13 -47.53
N CYS A 198 49.83 -24.40 -46.50
CA CYS A 198 51.21 -23.92 -46.39
C CYS A 198 52.21 -25.07 -46.21
N ILE A 199 51.89 -26.06 -45.37
CA ILE A 199 52.71 -27.26 -45.18
C ILE A 199 52.83 -28.02 -46.51
N ASP A 200 51.72 -28.25 -47.22
CA ASP A 200 51.71 -28.95 -48.51
C ASP A 200 52.57 -28.22 -49.57
N ASP A 201 52.50 -26.88 -49.63
CA ASP A 201 53.36 -26.09 -50.52
C ASP A 201 54.84 -26.25 -50.15
N LYS A 202 55.17 -26.19 -48.86
CA LYS A 202 56.55 -26.37 -48.36
C LYS A 202 57.07 -27.78 -48.62
N GLU A 203 56.26 -28.82 -48.43
CA GLU A 203 56.61 -30.19 -48.78
C GLU A 203 56.83 -30.36 -50.27
N SER A 204 55.99 -29.74 -51.11
CA SER A 204 56.17 -29.80 -52.57
C SER A 204 57.48 -29.13 -52.99
N LYS A 205 57.86 -28.01 -52.34
CA LYS A 205 59.14 -27.32 -52.55
C LYS A 205 60.30 -28.16 -52.07
N MET A 206 60.18 -28.81 -50.91
CA MET A 206 61.18 -29.73 -50.36
C MET A 206 61.42 -30.90 -51.30
N ARG A 207 60.37 -31.60 -51.76
CA ARG A 207 60.48 -32.68 -52.76
C ARG A 207 61.19 -32.23 -54.04
N ARG A 208 60.82 -31.06 -54.59
CA ARG A 208 61.52 -30.49 -55.77
C ARG A 208 62.99 -30.22 -55.52
N LEU A 209 63.35 -29.73 -54.33
CA LEU A 209 64.76 -29.51 -53.96
C LEU A 209 65.50 -30.83 -53.75
N GLU A 210 64.88 -31.83 -53.14
CA GLU A 210 65.43 -33.18 -52.98
C GLU A 210 65.70 -33.84 -54.33
N ASP A 211 64.75 -33.74 -55.28
CA ASP A 211 64.91 -34.23 -56.65
C ASP A 211 66.10 -33.54 -57.34
N ARG A 212 66.19 -32.21 -57.23
CA ARG A 212 67.30 -31.41 -57.78
C ARG A 212 68.65 -31.80 -57.16
N VAL A 213 68.69 -32.06 -55.85
CA VAL A 213 69.89 -32.55 -55.17
C VAL A 213 70.25 -33.94 -55.67
N GLY A 214 69.27 -34.82 -55.86
CA GLY A 214 69.47 -36.15 -56.45
C GLY A 214 70.04 -36.09 -57.88
N GLU A 215 69.56 -35.18 -58.72
CA GLU A 215 70.11 -34.92 -60.06
C GLU A 215 71.56 -34.45 -59.98
N LEU A 216 71.87 -33.47 -59.13
CA LEU A 216 73.23 -32.96 -58.95
C LEU A 216 74.20 -34.04 -58.41
N ILE A 217 73.72 -34.95 -57.55
CA ILE A 217 74.52 -36.09 -57.08
C ILE A 217 74.84 -37.03 -58.24
N LYS A 218 73.84 -37.36 -59.09
CA LYS A 218 74.06 -38.20 -60.27
C LYS A 218 75.03 -37.54 -61.27
N GLU A 219 74.89 -36.24 -61.51
CA GLU A 219 75.83 -35.47 -62.35
C GLU A 219 77.25 -35.49 -61.77
N LYS A 220 77.40 -35.27 -60.46
CA LYS A 220 78.69 -35.37 -59.76
C LYS A 220 79.30 -36.78 -59.91
N GLU A 221 78.50 -37.83 -59.76
CA GLU A 221 78.96 -39.21 -59.96
C GLU A 221 79.39 -39.45 -61.40
N HIS A 222 78.62 -38.98 -62.39
CA HIS A 222 78.95 -39.08 -63.80
C HIS A 222 80.24 -38.34 -64.15
N ILE A 223 80.38 -37.09 -63.70
CA ILE A 223 81.63 -36.31 -63.82
C ILE A 223 82.77 -37.04 -63.12
N GLY A 224 82.53 -37.63 -61.94
CA GLY A 224 83.51 -38.42 -61.21
C GLY A 224 83.97 -39.65 -61.99
N VAL A 225 83.06 -40.35 -62.67
CA VAL A 225 83.40 -41.45 -63.60
C VAL A 225 84.20 -40.92 -64.78
N LEU A 226 83.76 -39.85 -65.44
CA LEU A 226 84.48 -39.24 -66.57
C LEU A 226 85.89 -38.80 -66.19
N LEU A 227 86.07 -38.19 -65.02
CA LEU A 227 87.38 -37.80 -64.49
C LEU A 227 88.24 -39.03 -64.17
N ARG A 228 87.67 -40.08 -63.55
CA ARG A 228 88.40 -41.35 -63.35
C ARG A 228 88.79 -41.99 -64.67
N SER A 229 87.93 -41.96 -65.69
CA SER A 229 88.21 -42.47 -67.03
C SER A 229 89.24 -41.64 -67.77
N ALA A 230 89.23 -40.31 -67.64
CA ALA A 230 90.24 -39.41 -68.22
C ALA A 230 91.61 -39.57 -67.52
N LEU A 231 91.60 -39.73 -66.20
CA LEU A 231 92.81 -40.08 -65.44
C LEU A 231 93.31 -41.49 -65.80
N GLN A 232 92.41 -42.47 -65.97
CA GLN A 232 92.78 -43.79 -66.47
C GLN A 232 93.33 -43.74 -67.88
N ALA A 233 92.75 -42.96 -68.79
CA ALA A 233 93.21 -42.80 -70.15
C ALA A 233 94.63 -42.18 -70.19
N THR A 234 94.88 -41.12 -69.41
CA THR A 234 96.22 -40.53 -69.31
C THR A 234 97.21 -41.47 -68.63
N THR A 235 96.82 -42.24 -67.61
CA THR A 235 97.67 -43.31 -67.07
C THR A 235 97.84 -44.48 -68.04
N SER A 236 96.88 -44.77 -68.92
CA SER A 236 96.96 -45.83 -69.93
C SER A 236 97.83 -45.42 -71.11
N GLU A 237 97.89 -44.13 -71.45
CA GLU A 237 98.86 -43.59 -72.41
C GLU A 237 100.26 -43.53 -71.80
N VAL A 238 100.39 -43.14 -70.53
CA VAL A 238 101.66 -43.21 -69.80
C VAL A 238 102.11 -44.67 -69.59
N LEU A 239 101.18 -45.60 -69.36
CA LEU A 239 101.44 -47.04 -69.28
C LEU A 239 101.69 -47.64 -70.67
N LYS A 240 101.11 -47.14 -71.76
CA LYS A 240 101.44 -47.53 -73.13
C LYS A 240 102.81 -47.03 -73.57
N VAL A 241 103.21 -45.83 -73.14
CA VAL A 241 104.60 -45.34 -73.32
C VAL A 241 105.58 -46.15 -72.47
N ALA A 242 105.17 -46.61 -71.27
CA ALA A 242 105.95 -47.55 -70.47
C ALA A 242 105.94 -48.99 -71.04
N GLU A 243 104.83 -49.46 -71.63
CA GLU A 243 104.68 -50.76 -72.31
C GLU A 243 105.44 -50.78 -73.62
N ASP A 244 105.46 -49.69 -74.41
CA ASP A 244 106.29 -49.58 -75.62
C ASP A 244 107.79 -49.50 -75.26
N GLY A 245 108.15 -48.90 -74.13
CA GLY A 245 109.51 -49.00 -73.56
C GLY A 245 109.86 -50.39 -73.01
N LEU A 246 108.87 -51.15 -72.50
CA LEU A 246 109.01 -52.55 -72.07
C LEU A 246 108.97 -53.54 -73.25
N ARG A 247 108.37 -53.17 -74.38
CA ARG A 247 108.38 -53.92 -75.64
C ARG A 247 109.73 -53.79 -76.34
N GLU A 248 110.40 -52.65 -76.20
CA GLU A 248 111.82 -52.48 -76.54
C GLU A 248 112.76 -53.30 -75.61
N ALA A 249 112.26 -53.75 -74.45
CA ALA A 249 112.92 -54.64 -73.50
C ALA A 249 112.45 -56.13 -73.55
N GLY A 250 111.53 -56.50 -74.44
CA GLY A 250 111.25 -57.90 -74.83
C GLY A 250 110.37 -58.76 -73.91
N ILE A 251 109.15 -58.34 -73.54
CA ILE A 251 108.19 -59.19 -72.81
C ILE A 251 106.82 -59.26 -73.54
N GLU A 252 106.39 -60.45 -73.94
CA GLU A 252 105.10 -60.78 -74.59
C GLU A 252 104.14 -61.51 -73.61
N ILE A 253 102.85 -61.12 -73.56
CA ILE A 253 101.76 -61.97 -73.04
C ILE A 253 100.49 -61.73 -73.87
N GLY A 254 100.01 -62.78 -74.55
CA GLY A 254 98.82 -62.77 -75.40
C GLY A 254 97.53 -63.21 -74.71
N LEU A 255 96.54 -63.60 -75.56
CA LEU A 255 95.31 -64.40 -75.38
C LEU A 255 94.07 -63.63 -75.89
N ASP A 256 93.06 -64.21 -76.55
CA ASP A 256 92.89 -65.30 -77.53
C ASP A 256 91.45 -65.11 -78.08
N GLU A 257 91.19 -65.54 -79.31
CA GLU A 257 89.90 -65.41 -80.02
C GLU A 257 88.88 -66.52 -79.63
N ARG A 258 87.57 -66.28 -79.88
CA ARG A 258 86.56 -67.21 -80.52
C ARG A 258 85.12 -66.76 -80.20
N LYS A 259 84.27 -66.42 -81.19
CA LYS A 259 83.45 -67.21 -82.14
C LYS A 259 82.16 -67.87 -81.58
N GLU A 260 81.03 -67.30 -82.05
CA GLU A 260 79.84 -67.91 -82.69
C GLU A 260 78.79 -68.83 -81.97
N HIS A 261 77.54 -68.58 -82.39
CA HIS A 261 76.40 -69.49 -82.70
C HIS A 261 75.26 -69.78 -81.67
N ARG A 262 74.02 -69.48 -82.14
CA ARG A 262 72.66 -69.97 -81.76
C ARG A 262 72.52 -71.49 -82.10
N PRO A 263 71.34 -72.19 -81.96
CA PRO A 263 70.12 -72.06 -81.12
C PRO A 263 69.60 -73.41 -80.51
N GLY A 264 68.55 -73.36 -79.66
CA GLY A 264 67.46 -74.37 -79.67
C GLY A 264 67.26 -75.34 -78.48
N SER A 265 65.97 -75.53 -78.13
CA SER A 265 65.32 -76.64 -77.40
C SER A 265 65.16 -76.60 -75.86
N LEU A 266 64.08 -75.97 -75.34
CA LEU A 266 63.60 -76.14 -73.95
C LEU A 266 62.06 -76.02 -73.82
N GLN A 267 61.28 -76.77 -74.60
CA GLN A 267 59.80 -76.63 -74.59
C GLN A 267 59.09 -77.40 -73.46
N LYS A 268 59.81 -78.15 -72.61
CA LYS A 268 59.21 -78.92 -71.49
C LYS A 268 59.43 -78.30 -70.11
N ASP A 269 60.41 -77.41 -69.95
CA ASP A 269 60.69 -76.72 -68.68
C ASP A 269 59.76 -75.52 -68.47
N GLU A 270 59.36 -74.85 -69.56
CA GLU A 270 58.47 -73.69 -69.58
C GLU A 270 57.05 -74.01 -69.09
N VAL A 271 56.54 -75.21 -69.37
CA VAL A 271 55.19 -75.63 -68.97
C VAL A 271 55.11 -75.87 -67.46
N TYR A 272 56.15 -76.44 -66.85
CA TYR A 272 56.22 -76.62 -65.40
C TYR A 272 56.45 -75.29 -64.67
N THR A 273 57.20 -74.35 -65.25
CA THR A 273 57.34 -72.99 -64.69
C THR A 273 56.04 -72.19 -64.81
N LEU A 274 55.31 -72.31 -65.92
CA LEU A 274 54.00 -71.66 -66.08
C LEU A 274 52.94 -72.25 -65.13
N ALA A 275 52.93 -73.57 -64.94
CA ALA A 275 52.04 -74.23 -63.98
C ALA A 275 52.34 -73.80 -62.54
N GLY A 276 53.62 -73.69 -62.16
CA GLY A 276 54.02 -73.17 -60.85
C GLY A 276 53.67 -71.69 -60.67
N ALA A 277 53.80 -70.86 -61.70
CA ALA A 277 53.37 -69.46 -61.67
C ALA A 277 51.84 -69.33 -61.55
N LEU A 278 51.08 -70.18 -62.24
CA LEU A 278 49.62 -70.23 -62.14
C LEU A 278 49.18 -70.70 -60.74
N GLU A 279 49.84 -71.71 -60.17
CA GLU A 279 49.57 -72.18 -58.81
C GLU A 279 49.89 -71.10 -57.76
N ASN A 280 51.00 -70.38 -57.92
CA ASN A 280 51.36 -69.27 -57.03
C ASN A 280 50.36 -68.11 -57.13
N THR A 281 49.97 -67.72 -58.35
CA THR A 281 48.95 -66.67 -58.55
C THR A 281 47.58 -67.10 -58.04
N MET A 282 47.23 -68.40 -58.16
CA MET A 282 46.00 -68.96 -57.59
C MET A 282 46.03 -68.93 -56.06
N LYS A 283 47.12 -69.37 -55.42
CA LYS A 283 47.28 -69.27 -53.95
C LYS A 283 47.23 -67.82 -53.47
N GLU A 284 47.88 -66.90 -54.18
CA GLU A 284 47.86 -65.48 -53.87
C GLU A 284 46.44 -64.89 -54.02
N SER A 285 45.70 -65.28 -55.06
CA SER A 285 44.29 -64.90 -55.22
C SER A 285 43.41 -65.47 -54.10
N GLN A 286 43.70 -66.69 -53.63
CA GLN A 286 42.94 -67.34 -52.57
C GLN A 286 43.18 -66.69 -51.21
N VAL A 287 44.41 -66.25 -50.93
CA VAL A 287 44.71 -65.43 -49.74
C VAL A 287 43.97 -64.09 -49.82
N LYS A 288 43.99 -63.39 -50.96
CA LYS A 288 43.25 -62.14 -51.15
C LYS A 288 41.74 -62.32 -50.96
N ILE A 289 41.17 -63.43 -51.41
CA ILE A 289 39.75 -63.75 -51.20
C ILE A 289 39.45 -63.88 -49.70
N VAL A 290 40.30 -64.56 -48.93
CA VAL A 290 40.13 -64.70 -47.47
C VAL A 290 40.29 -63.36 -46.75
N GLU A 291 41.26 -62.54 -47.13
CA GLU A 291 41.43 -61.19 -46.56
C GLU A 291 40.22 -60.30 -46.82
N LEU A 292 39.70 -60.31 -48.06
CA LEU A 292 38.48 -59.58 -48.42
C LEU A 292 37.26 -60.10 -47.65
N GLN A 293 37.15 -61.42 -47.42
CA GLN A 293 36.09 -62.00 -46.60
C GLN A 293 36.15 -61.48 -45.16
N HIS A 294 37.32 -61.48 -44.52
CA HIS A 294 37.49 -60.93 -43.17
C HIS A 294 37.17 -59.43 -43.10
N LEU A 295 37.57 -58.65 -44.11
CA LEU A 295 37.23 -57.22 -44.18
C LEU A 295 35.72 -57.01 -44.29
N VAL A 296 35.04 -57.80 -45.12
CA VAL A 296 33.58 -57.74 -45.25
C VAL A 296 32.89 -58.15 -43.94
N GLU A 297 33.40 -59.15 -43.23
CA GLU A 297 32.87 -59.55 -41.91
C GLU A 297 33.10 -58.48 -40.85
N ALA A 298 34.28 -57.83 -40.84
CA ALA A 298 34.58 -56.71 -39.94
C ALA A 298 33.64 -55.52 -40.20
N LEU A 299 33.43 -55.15 -41.48
CA LEU A 299 32.49 -54.10 -41.86
C LEU A 299 31.04 -54.43 -41.51
N ARG A 300 30.64 -55.71 -41.59
CA ARG A 300 29.31 -56.16 -41.13
C ARG A 300 29.15 -56.03 -39.61
N ALA A 301 30.18 -56.37 -38.85
CA ALA A 301 30.17 -56.21 -37.39
C ALA A 301 30.09 -54.73 -36.98
N GLU A 302 30.89 -53.86 -37.63
CA GLU A 302 30.86 -52.41 -37.41
C GLU A 302 29.48 -51.82 -37.77
N SER A 303 28.92 -52.21 -38.92
CA SER A 303 27.57 -51.82 -39.32
C SER A 303 26.50 -52.29 -38.32
N GLY A 304 26.71 -53.45 -37.69
CA GLY A 304 25.85 -53.97 -36.62
C GLY A 304 25.88 -53.10 -35.36
N LEU A 305 27.07 -52.69 -34.92
CA LEU A 305 27.24 -51.79 -33.77
C LEU A 305 26.67 -50.40 -34.01
N LEU A 306 26.84 -49.86 -35.22
CA LEU A 306 26.22 -48.59 -35.59
C LEU A 306 24.70 -48.69 -35.57
N ARG A 307 24.13 -49.80 -36.05
CA ARG A 307 22.68 -50.03 -36.01
C ARG A 307 22.14 -50.07 -34.57
N THR A 308 22.77 -50.80 -33.66
CA THR A 308 22.32 -50.87 -32.27
C THR A 308 22.43 -49.52 -31.56
N ARG A 309 23.47 -48.72 -31.86
CA ARG A 309 23.59 -47.35 -31.37
C ARG A 309 22.46 -46.46 -31.89
N LEU A 310 22.15 -46.53 -33.19
CA LEU A 310 21.04 -45.76 -33.78
C LEU A 310 19.69 -46.15 -33.17
N GLU A 311 19.43 -47.45 -32.98
CA GLU A 311 18.20 -47.93 -32.30
C GLU A 311 18.12 -47.44 -30.85
N GLY A 312 19.26 -47.33 -30.15
CA GLY A 312 19.35 -46.73 -28.82
C GLY A 312 18.97 -45.25 -28.83
N GLN A 313 19.58 -44.48 -29.74
CA GLN A 313 19.29 -43.05 -29.91
C GLN A 313 17.83 -42.81 -30.31
N GLU A 314 17.24 -43.64 -31.17
CA GLU A 314 15.83 -43.55 -31.56
C GLU A 314 14.89 -43.72 -30.35
N LYS A 315 15.20 -44.66 -29.45
CA LYS A 315 14.42 -44.87 -28.22
C LYS A 315 14.53 -43.69 -27.26
N GLU A 316 15.73 -43.13 -27.08
CA GLU A 316 15.96 -41.95 -26.25
C GLU A 316 15.20 -40.72 -26.80
N ILE A 317 15.30 -40.47 -28.12
CA ILE A 317 14.52 -39.43 -28.79
C ILE A 317 13.02 -39.66 -28.61
N GLY A 318 12.56 -40.91 -28.70
CA GLY A 318 11.18 -41.28 -28.44
C GLY A 318 10.72 -40.97 -27.01
N GLN A 319 11.58 -41.17 -26.01
CA GLN A 319 11.28 -40.84 -24.61
C GLN A 319 11.25 -39.32 -24.39
N LEU A 320 12.24 -38.59 -24.91
CA LEU A 320 12.28 -37.13 -24.83
C LEU A 320 11.06 -36.49 -25.49
N ARG A 321 10.63 -36.99 -26.66
CA ARG A 321 9.39 -36.53 -27.32
C ARG A 321 8.14 -36.73 -26.45
N LYS A 322 8.06 -37.82 -25.69
CA LYS A 322 6.93 -38.05 -24.77
C LYS A 322 6.97 -37.09 -23.58
N GLN A 323 8.17 -36.81 -23.05
CA GLN A 323 8.34 -35.85 -21.96
C GLN A 323 7.99 -34.43 -22.40
N ILE A 324 8.41 -34.01 -23.60
CA ILE A 324 8.04 -32.71 -24.18
C ILE A 324 6.52 -32.57 -24.27
N LYS A 325 5.82 -33.55 -24.84
CA LYS A 325 4.34 -33.53 -24.92
C LYS A 325 3.66 -33.43 -23.55
N HIS A 326 4.20 -34.10 -22.54
CA HIS A 326 3.68 -34.03 -21.18
C HIS A 326 3.90 -32.65 -20.54
N LEU A 327 5.02 -32.01 -20.83
CA LEU A 327 5.30 -30.65 -20.38
C LEU A 327 4.43 -29.62 -21.10
N GLU A 328 4.24 -29.75 -22.42
CA GLU A 328 3.33 -28.91 -23.20
C GLU A 328 1.89 -28.97 -22.66
N GLU A 329 1.40 -30.15 -22.31
CA GLU A 329 0.06 -30.29 -21.74
C GLU A 329 -0.05 -29.67 -20.34
N LYS A 330 0.99 -29.81 -19.51
CA LYS A 330 1.04 -29.14 -18.20
C LYS A 330 1.07 -27.62 -18.34
N GLU A 331 1.82 -27.10 -19.31
CA GLU A 331 1.86 -25.68 -19.63
C GLU A 331 0.48 -25.19 -20.08
N ARG A 332 -0.20 -25.93 -20.97
CA ARG A 332 -1.57 -25.63 -21.40
C ARG A 332 -2.53 -25.51 -20.22
N VAL A 333 -2.54 -26.52 -19.34
CA VAL A 333 -3.42 -26.52 -18.16
C VAL A 333 -3.07 -25.40 -17.18
N ALA A 334 -1.78 -25.10 -17.00
CA ALA A 334 -1.36 -23.99 -16.15
C ALA A 334 -1.81 -22.63 -16.73
N ASN A 335 -1.70 -22.44 -18.05
CA ASN A 335 -2.15 -21.23 -18.73
C ASN A 335 -3.68 -21.05 -18.58
N GLU A 336 -4.48 -22.10 -18.79
CA GLU A 336 -5.93 -22.06 -18.56
C GLU A 336 -6.28 -21.72 -17.11
N SER A 337 -5.52 -22.25 -16.15
CA SER A 337 -5.70 -21.92 -14.73
C SER A 337 -5.36 -20.46 -14.43
N VAL A 338 -4.30 -19.91 -15.03
CA VAL A 338 -3.91 -18.50 -14.86
C VAL A 338 -4.94 -17.57 -15.48
N GLU A 339 -5.47 -17.91 -16.66
CA GLU A 339 -6.56 -17.16 -17.30
C GLU A 339 -7.81 -17.13 -16.43
N GLY A 340 -8.21 -18.27 -15.84
CA GLY A 340 -9.33 -18.33 -14.89
C GLY A 340 -9.12 -17.44 -13.67
N LEU A 341 -7.94 -17.52 -13.04
CA LEU A 341 -7.60 -16.65 -11.90
C LEU A 341 -7.58 -15.16 -12.28
N MET A 342 -7.15 -14.83 -13.49
CA MET A 342 -7.15 -13.46 -13.98
C MET A 342 -8.58 -12.91 -14.11
N MET A 343 -9.53 -13.71 -14.61
CA MET A 343 -10.95 -13.33 -14.66
C MET A 343 -11.50 -13.10 -13.25
N ASP A 344 -11.23 -13.99 -12.29
CA ASP A 344 -11.68 -13.86 -10.91
C ASP A 344 -11.09 -12.61 -10.24
N VAL A 345 -9.81 -12.30 -10.47
CA VAL A 345 -9.16 -11.08 -9.97
C VAL A 345 -9.86 -9.84 -10.54
N THR A 346 -10.14 -9.80 -11.85
CA THR A 346 -10.84 -8.65 -12.45
C THR A 346 -12.24 -8.46 -11.88
N ALA A 347 -12.99 -9.56 -11.64
CA ALA A 347 -14.31 -9.50 -11.03
C ALA A 347 -14.25 -8.98 -9.58
N ALA A 348 -13.30 -9.47 -8.78
CA ALA A 348 -13.07 -9.00 -7.42
C ALA A 348 -12.67 -7.52 -7.37
N GLU A 349 -11.81 -7.06 -8.29
CA GLU A 349 -11.45 -5.65 -8.41
C GLU A 349 -12.65 -4.74 -8.72
N GLU A 350 -13.57 -5.20 -9.58
CA GLU A 350 -14.81 -4.48 -9.85
C GLU A 350 -15.72 -4.42 -8.62
N GLU A 351 -15.85 -5.52 -7.87
CA GLU A 351 -16.60 -5.53 -6.61
C GLU A 351 -15.99 -4.57 -5.60
N ILE A 352 -14.68 -4.60 -5.38
CA ILE A 352 -13.98 -3.66 -4.50
C ILE A 352 -14.28 -2.22 -4.91
N LYS A 353 -14.29 -1.91 -6.21
CA LYS A 353 -14.66 -0.57 -6.71
C LYS A 353 -16.11 -0.23 -6.35
N ARG A 354 -17.06 -1.15 -6.51
CA ARG A 354 -18.48 -0.94 -6.14
C ARG A 354 -18.63 -0.68 -4.64
N TRP A 355 -18.00 -1.49 -3.79
CA TRP A 355 -18.04 -1.32 -2.33
C TRP A 355 -17.40 0.00 -1.90
N LYS A 356 -16.29 0.39 -2.53
CA LYS A 356 -15.63 1.66 -2.25
C LYS A 356 -16.52 2.86 -2.59
N MET A 357 -17.17 2.84 -3.76
CA MET A 357 -18.10 3.90 -4.16
C MET A 357 -19.28 4.00 -3.19
N ALA A 358 -19.90 2.86 -2.82
CA ALA A 358 -21.00 2.85 -1.87
C ALA A 358 -20.60 3.39 -0.48
N ALA A 359 -19.40 3.04 0.00
CA ALA A 359 -18.89 3.55 1.27
C ALA A 359 -18.60 5.06 1.22
N GLU A 360 -18.13 5.58 0.08
CA GLU A 360 -17.88 7.01 -0.12
C GLU A 360 -19.20 7.81 -0.16
N GLU A 361 -20.21 7.30 -0.86
CA GLU A 361 -21.57 7.87 -0.89
C GLU A 361 -22.22 7.88 0.51
N GLU A 362 -22.08 6.79 1.28
CA GLU A 362 -22.59 6.72 2.65
C GLU A 362 -21.86 7.71 3.58
N ALA A 363 -20.53 7.83 3.44
CA ALA A 363 -19.75 8.80 4.19
C ALA A 363 -20.15 10.25 3.84
N GLU A 364 -20.45 10.53 2.57
CA GLU A 364 -20.88 11.86 2.11
C GLU A 364 -22.29 12.20 2.59
N ALA A 365 -23.22 11.23 2.56
CA ALA A 365 -24.54 11.36 3.17
C ALA A 365 -24.44 11.59 4.68
N GLY A 366 -23.55 10.87 5.37
CA GLY A 366 -23.26 11.06 6.78
C GLY A 366 -22.76 12.48 7.10
N ARG A 367 -21.83 13.02 6.29
CA ARG A 367 -21.35 14.41 6.44
C ARG A 367 -22.47 15.43 6.27
N SER A 368 -23.34 15.27 5.27
CA SER A 368 -24.48 16.18 5.05
C SER A 368 -25.42 16.21 6.25
N ILE A 369 -25.70 15.06 6.86
CA ILE A 369 -26.55 14.97 8.05
C ILE A 369 -25.86 15.62 9.26
N GLU A 370 -24.55 15.43 9.41
CA GLU A 370 -23.78 16.08 10.47
C GLU A 370 -23.83 17.62 10.34
N GLU A 371 -23.66 18.14 9.13
CA GLU A 371 -23.79 19.57 8.84
C GLU A 371 -25.19 20.08 9.20
N GLU A 372 -26.25 19.36 8.83
CA GLU A 372 -27.63 19.70 9.23
C GLU A 372 -27.79 19.75 10.75
N PHE A 373 -27.30 18.74 11.48
CA PHE A 373 -27.35 18.76 12.95
C PHE A 373 -26.55 19.90 13.55
N GLN A 374 -25.40 20.24 12.97
CA GLN A 374 -24.59 21.35 13.43
C GLN A 374 -25.32 22.69 13.24
N THR A 375 -26.03 22.87 12.12
CA THR A 375 -26.89 24.05 11.93
C THR A 375 -28.02 24.11 12.96
N GLN A 376 -28.70 22.99 13.23
CA GLN A 376 -29.77 22.91 14.24
C GLN A 376 -29.25 23.19 15.66
N ILE A 377 -28.06 22.68 16.01
CA ILE A 377 -27.44 22.96 17.31
C ILE A 377 -27.11 24.46 17.42
N SER A 378 -26.60 25.07 16.35
CA SER A 378 -26.30 26.50 16.35
C SER A 378 -27.55 27.38 16.51
N SER A 379 -28.67 26.99 15.88
CA SER A 379 -29.95 27.72 16.04
C SER A 379 -30.51 27.57 17.45
N LEU A 380 -30.50 26.36 18.01
CA LEU A 380 -30.96 26.11 19.38
C LEU A 380 -30.10 26.83 20.42
N HIS A 381 -28.78 26.89 20.23
CA HIS A 381 -27.91 27.69 21.09
C HIS A 381 -28.24 29.18 21.04
N LYS A 382 -28.57 29.71 19.85
CA LYS A 382 -28.99 31.10 19.69
C LYS A 382 -30.30 31.37 20.42
N GLU A 383 -31.32 30.53 20.21
CA GLU A 383 -32.62 30.63 20.90
C GLU A 383 -32.47 30.53 22.43
N LEU A 384 -31.60 29.63 22.91
CA LEU A 384 -31.27 29.53 24.34
C LEU A 384 -30.61 30.80 24.87
N GLY A 385 -29.72 31.42 24.08
CA GLY A 385 -29.10 32.71 24.41
C GLY A 385 -30.13 33.82 24.54
N GLU A 386 -31.04 33.93 23.58
CA GLU A 386 -32.13 34.91 23.57
C GLU A 386 -33.08 34.71 24.76
N ALA A 387 -33.45 33.46 25.06
CA ALA A 387 -34.31 33.12 26.21
C ALA A 387 -33.64 33.46 27.55
N LYS A 388 -32.33 33.20 27.69
CA LYS A 388 -31.55 33.58 28.87
C LYS A 388 -31.51 35.10 29.05
N GLN A 389 -31.29 35.84 27.97
CA GLN A 389 -31.29 37.30 28.02
C GLN A 389 -32.67 37.85 28.43
N ALA A 390 -33.75 37.32 27.86
CA ALA A 390 -35.11 37.68 28.25
C ALA A 390 -35.41 37.34 29.72
N MET A 391 -34.90 36.22 30.24
CA MET A 391 -35.04 35.85 31.64
C MET A 391 -34.36 36.87 32.56
N VAL A 392 -33.14 37.29 32.25
CA VAL A 392 -32.40 38.31 33.02
C VAL A 392 -33.14 39.64 33.01
N GLU A 393 -33.71 40.06 31.87
CA GLU A 393 -34.52 41.27 31.77
C GLU A 393 -35.78 41.21 32.64
N LEU A 394 -36.47 40.06 32.66
CA LEU A 394 -37.64 39.85 33.52
C LEU A 394 -37.26 39.82 35.00
N GLU A 395 -36.14 39.20 35.36
CA GLU A 395 -35.62 39.19 36.73
C GLU A 395 -35.31 40.62 37.21
N ASN A 396 -34.68 41.45 36.36
CA ASN A 396 -34.42 42.86 36.68
C ASN A 396 -35.73 43.66 36.84
N LYS A 397 -36.73 43.44 35.98
CA LYS A 397 -38.06 44.05 36.12
C LYS A 397 -38.76 43.61 37.41
N LEU A 398 -38.59 42.36 37.79
CA LEU A 398 -39.12 41.81 39.04
C LEU A 398 -38.44 42.46 40.25
N LYS A 399 -37.11 42.55 40.27
CA LYS A 399 -36.35 43.25 41.33
C LYS A 399 -36.80 44.71 41.49
N PHE A 400 -36.97 45.43 40.38
CA PHE A 400 -37.51 46.79 40.41
C PHE A 400 -38.93 46.86 41.00
N LYS A 401 -39.80 45.90 40.65
CA LYS A 401 -41.15 45.80 41.23
C LYS A 401 -41.11 45.46 42.73
N GLU A 402 -40.19 44.60 43.16
CA GLU A 402 -40.00 44.28 44.57
C GLU A 402 -39.49 45.49 45.36
N GLU A 403 -38.51 46.22 44.82
CA GLU A 403 -37.99 47.46 45.44
C GLU A 403 -39.08 48.55 45.54
N THR A 404 -39.87 48.73 44.49
CA THR A 404 -41.00 49.69 44.52
C THR A 404 -42.09 49.27 45.51
N ALA A 405 -42.40 47.97 45.60
CA ALA A 405 -43.32 47.45 46.60
C ALA A 405 -42.78 47.63 48.03
N ALA A 406 -41.49 47.35 48.26
CA ALA A 406 -40.84 47.57 49.55
C ALA A 406 -40.86 49.05 49.96
N ALA A 407 -40.59 49.97 49.03
CA ALA A 407 -40.68 51.41 49.26
C ALA A 407 -42.12 51.85 49.61
N ALA A 408 -43.13 51.32 48.90
CA ALA A 408 -44.53 51.60 49.18
C ALA A 408 -44.96 51.08 50.56
N MET A 409 -44.52 49.88 50.96
CA MET A 409 -44.76 49.35 52.30
C MET A 409 -44.09 50.20 53.38
N ALA A 410 -42.83 50.60 53.19
CA ALA A 410 -42.13 51.48 54.12
C ALA A 410 -42.82 52.86 54.26
N ALA A 411 -43.31 53.42 53.15
CA ALA A 411 -44.08 54.67 53.15
C ALA A 411 -45.41 54.52 53.91
N ARG A 412 -46.12 53.40 53.72
CA ARG A 412 -47.34 53.09 54.46
C ARG A 412 -47.05 52.94 55.96
N ASP A 413 -46.01 52.20 56.35
CA ASP A 413 -45.63 52.04 57.76
C ASP A 413 -45.28 53.38 58.41
N ALA A 414 -44.60 54.27 57.67
CA ALA A 414 -44.31 55.62 58.12
C ALA A 414 -45.60 56.47 58.28
N ALA A 415 -46.54 56.35 57.34
CA ALA A 415 -47.84 57.01 57.42
C ALA A 415 -48.68 56.49 58.59
N GLU A 416 -48.72 55.19 58.83
CA GLU A 416 -49.41 54.60 59.99
C GLU A 416 -48.79 55.05 61.32
N LYS A 417 -47.46 55.16 61.40
CA LYS A 417 -46.77 55.73 62.57
C LYS A 417 -47.15 57.21 62.78
N SER A 418 -47.20 58.00 61.70
CA SER A 418 -47.62 59.40 61.74
C SER A 418 -49.08 59.55 62.20
N LEU A 419 -49.98 58.69 61.70
CA LEU A 419 -51.38 58.65 62.10
C LEU A 419 -51.53 58.32 63.59
N LYS A 420 -50.83 57.28 64.08
CA LYS A 420 -50.82 56.93 65.52
C LYS A 420 -50.34 58.08 66.39
N LEU A 421 -49.31 58.82 65.95
CA LEU A 421 -48.83 60.03 66.65
C LEU A 421 -49.89 61.14 66.65
N ALA A 422 -50.61 61.34 65.55
CA ALA A 422 -51.71 62.30 65.46
C ALA A 422 -52.89 61.91 66.37
N ASP A 423 -53.26 60.63 66.42
CA ASP A 423 -54.30 60.12 67.30
C ASP A 423 -53.94 60.27 68.79
N MET A 424 -52.69 60.01 69.17
CA MET A 424 -52.22 60.28 70.54
C MET A 424 -52.21 61.77 70.89
N ARG A 425 -51.88 62.64 69.92
CA ARG A 425 -51.98 64.10 70.12
C ARG A 425 -53.44 64.53 70.26
N SER A 426 -54.34 63.98 69.45
CA SER A 426 -55.77 64.30 69.49
C SER A 426 -56.43 63.82 70.77
N SER A 427 -56.08 62.62 71.26
CA SER A 427 -56.56 62.12 72.55
C SER A 427 -56.09 63.01 73.70
N ARG A 428 -54.82 63.41 73.71
CA ARG A 428 -54.28 64.33 74.73
C ARG A 428 -54.94 65.72 74.69
N LEU A 429 -55.27 66.21 73.49
CA LEU A 429 -56.02 67.45 73.34
C LEU A 429 -57.46 67.30 73.84
N ARG A 430 -58.11 66.16 73.58
CA ARG A 430 -59.44 65.84 74.12
C ARG A 430 -59.43 65.78 75.64
N GLU A 431 -58.49 65.07 76.25
CA GLU A 431 -58.31 65.04 77.72
C GLU A 431 -58.15 66.46 78.30
N ARG A 432 -57.36 67.31 77.65
CA ARG A 432 -57.23 68.72 78.04
C ARG A 432 -58.53 69.50 77.90
N LEU A 433 -59.29 69.27 76.83
CA LEU A 433 -60.60 69.92 76.64
C LEU A 433 -61.61 69.45 77.69
N GLU A 434 -61.65 68.15 77.99
CA GLU A 434 -62.50 67.59 79.04
C GLU A 434 -62.12 68.17 80.41
N GLU A 435 -60.83 68.31 80.71
CA GLU A 435 -60.37 68.96 81.95
C GLU A 435 -60.74 70.45 82.00
N LEU A 436 -60.58 71.19 80.90
CA LEU A 436 -61.03 72.58 80.82
C LEU A 436 -62.56 72.70 80.93
N ASN A 437 -63.31 71.75 80.38
CA ASN A 437 -64.77 71.71 80.49
C ASN A 437 -65.21 71.38 81.92
N ARG A 438 -64.51 70.47 82.60
CA ARG A 438 -64.71 70.19 84.03
C ARG A 438 -64.43 71.44 84.88
N GLN A 439 -63.34 72.16 84.59
CA GLN A 439 -63.05 73.45 85.22
C GLN A 439 -64.14 74.49 84.92
N LEU A 440 -64.71 74.49 83.71
CA LEU A 440 -65.82 75.36 83.34
C LEU A 440 -67.08 75.01 84.14
N GLU A 441 -67.48 73.75 84.22
CA GLU A 441 -68.62 73.29 85.03
C GLU A 441 -68.43 73.57 86.52
N GLU A 442 -67.21 73.38 87.06
CA GLU A 442 -66.85 73.78 88.43
C GLU A 442 -66.95 75.31 88.61
N SER A 443 -66.61 76.10 87.59
CA SER A 443 -66.78 77.56 87.61
C SER A 443 -68.24 78.00 87.40
N ASP A 444 -69.04 77.28 86.62
CA ASP A 444 -70.46 77.58 86.36
C ASP A 444 -71.32 77.29 87.59
N ASN A 445 -70.99 76.23 88.34
CA ASN A 445 -71.55 75.97 89.68
C ASN A 445 -71.12 77.03 90.73
N SER A 446 -70.13 77.86 90.43
CA SER A 446 -69.71 79.03 91.22
C SER A 446 -70.35 80.35 90.72
N ILE A 447 -70.78 80.39 89.46
CA ILE A 447 -71.31 81.57 88.75
C ILE A 447 -72.86 81.69 88.85
N ASP A 448 -73.53 80.85 89.65
CA ASP A 448 -74.92 81.11 90.07
C ASP A 448 -75.06 82.22 91.14
N SER A 449 -73.98 82.95 91.45
CA SER A 449 -74.06 84.21 92.17
C SER A 449 -73.18 85.29 91.54
N VAL A 450 -73.84 86.33 91.02
CA VAL A 450 -73.30 87.66 90.66
C VAL A 450 -72.88 87.89 89.19
N ASN A 451 -73.89 88.28 88.39
CA ASN A 451 -74.03 89.59 87.73
C ASN A 451 -73.09 90.02 86.57
N ARG A 452 -73.74 90.30 85.41
CA ARG A 452 -73.52 91.40 84.42
C ARG A 452 -72.12 91.66 83.85
N ASN A 453 -71.95 91.43 82.53
CA ASN A 453 -71.93 92.49 81.50
C ASN A 453 -71.58 91.90 80.12
N GLY A 454 -72.15 92.47 79.06
CA GLY A 454 -71.95 92.02 77.68
C GLY A 454 -70.60 92.39 77.07
N HIS A 455 -70.30 91.76 75.92
CA HIS A 455 -70.11 92.45 74.63
C HIS A 455 -69.63 91.49 73.52
N ARG A 456 -70.30 91.64 72.36
CA ARG A 456 -69.82 91.59 70.96
C ARG A 456 -69.43 90.25 70.32
N TYR A 457 -70.28 89.90 69.35
CA TYR A 457 -69.97 89.18 68.11
C TYR A 457 -68.62 89.58 67.51
N MET A 458 -67.77 88.60 67.22
CA MET A 458 -66.79 88.67 66.14
C MET A 458 -66.96 87.46 65.22
N CYS A 459 -67.42 87.76 64.02
CA CYS A 459 -67.34 86.91 62.84
C CYS A 459 -65.88 86.59 62.51
N TRP A 460 -65.59 85.35 62.08
CA TRP A 460 -64.33 85.04 61.40
C TRP A 460 -64.53 84.08 60.22
N PRO A 461 -63.83 84.32 59.09
CA PRO A 461 -64.35 84.05 57.76
C PRO A 461 -63.63 82.88 57.08
N TRP A 462 -64.38 82.16 56.26
CA TRP A 462 -63.86 81.30 55.22
C TRP A 462 -63.25 82.14 54.10
N GLN A 463 -61.95 82.08 53.90
CA GLN A 463 -61.26 82.41 52.64
C GLN A 463 -59.80 81.97 52.77
N TRP A 464 -59.37 81.00 51.95
CA TRP A 464 -58.02 80.83 51.35
C TRP A 464 -58.06 79.55 50.48
N LEU A 465 -58.90 79.60 49.45
CA LEU A 465 -58.66 78.90 48.18
C LEU A 465 -58.11 79.95 47.24
N GLY A 466 -56.80 79.93 46.99
CA GLY A 466 -56.07 80.90 46.18
C GLY A 466 -55.27 80.23 45.07
N LEU A 467 -55.98 79.83 44.00
CA LEU A 467 -55.50 79.79 42.62
C LEU A 467 -55.66 81.26 42.11
N ASN A 468 -54.75 81.99 41.45
CA ASN A 468 -53.92 81.67 40.29
C ASN A 468 -53.03 82.90 39.85
N TYR A 469 -51.87 82.62 39.24
CA TYR A 469 -51.21 83.28 38.07
C TYR A 469 -50.42 84.65 38.07
N VAL A 470 -49.12 84.54 37.68
CA VAL A 470 -48.28 85.33 36.69
C VAL A 470 -47.34 86.53 37.10
N ARG A 471 -46.03 86.36 36.76
CA ARG A 471 -44.87 87.28 36.39
C ARG A 471 -44.19 88.18 37.45
N LEU A 472 -42.91 87.95 37.85
CA LEU A 472 -41.54 88.14 37.23
C LEU A 472 -40.97 89.60 37.39
N PRO A 473 -39.64 89.89 37.37
CA PRO A 473 -38.38 89.35 37.97
C PRO A 473 -37.50 90.51 38.61
N PRO A 474 -36.13 90.53 38.77
CA PRO A 474 -35.02 89.57 38.49
C PRO A 474 -33.80 89.52 39.48
N VAL A 475 -32.73 88.77 39.08
CA VAL A 475 -31.26 88.94 39.38
C VAL A 475 -30.75 88.39 40.74
N GLU A 476 -29.65 87.62 40.91
CA GLU A 476 -28.50 87.20 40.06
C GLU A 476 -27.72 86.02 40.71
N THR A 477 -27.06 85.20 39.86
CA THR A 477 -25.79 84.43 40.06
C THR A 477 -25.71 83.37 41.18
N ASP A 478 -25.15 82.16 41.02
CA ASP A 478 -24.09 81.68 40.12
C ASP A 478 -24.12 80.12 40.07
N GLN A 479 -23.80 79.57 38.89
CA GLN A 479 -22.97 78.37 38.60
C GLN A 479 -23.38 77.00 39.22
N THR A 480 -23.43 75.87 38.52
CA THR A 480 -22.89 75.44 37.22
C THR A 480 -23.50 74.07 36.85
N SER A 481 -23.83 73.90 35.56
CA SER A 481 -23.73 72.69 34.72
C SER A 481 -24.16 71.32 35.26
N ASN A 482 -25.20 70.75 34.65
CA ASN A 482 -25.30 69.30 34.40
C ASN A 482 -26.09 69.07 33.10
N GLU A 483 -25.38 69.17 31.98
CA GLU A 483 -25.75 68.55 30.72
C GLU A 483 -25.21 67.12 30.77
N MET A 484 -26.11 66.12 30.75
CA MET A 484 -25.72 64.75 30.44
C MET A 484 -25.63 64.62 28.92
N GLU A 485 -24.46 64.95 28.38
CA GLU A 485 -23.91 64.25 27.22
C GLU A 485 -22.70 63.45 27.71
N LEU A 486 -22.80 62.13 27.68
CA LEU A 486 -21.64 61.24 27.66
C LEU A 486 -21.88 60.15 26.63
N SER A 487 -21.37 60.45 25.45
CA SER A 487 -20.87 59.47 24.50
C SER A 487 -19.48 59.00 24.92
N GLU A 488 -19.14 57.80 24.44
CA GLU A 488 -17.80 57.23 24.21
C GLU A 488 -17.18 56.34 25.32
N PRO A 489 -16.08 55.61 25.02
CA PRO A 489 -16.06 54.33 24.30
C PRO A 489 -15.34 53.27 25.15
N LEU A 490 -15.29 51.99 24.73
CA LEU A 490 -14.14 51.11 24.99
C LEU A 490 -14.22 49.80 24.17
N ILE A 491 -13.12 49.58 23.48
CA ILE A 491 -12.62 48.35 22.87
C ILE A 491 -12.75 47.16 23.83
N ILE A 492 -13.36 46.05 23.38
CA ILE A 492 -12.76 44.74 23.08
C ILE A 492 -13.54 44.13 21.91
#